data_AF-A0A5C9CHQ6-F1
#
_entry.id   AF-A0A5C9CHQ6-F1
#
_cell.length_a   1.000
_cell.length_b   1.000
_cell.length_c   1.000
_cell.angle_alpha   90.00
_cell.angle_beta   90.00
_cell.angle_gamma   90.00
#
_symmetry.space_group_name_H-M   'P 1'
#
loop_
_entity.id
_entity.type
_entity.pdbx_description
1 polymer ?
#
loop_
_entity_poly.entity_id
_entity_poly.type
_entity_poly.pdbx_seq_one_letter_code
_entity_poly.pdbx_strand_id
1 'polypeptide(L)'
;MTLSIPCVLMRAGTSRGPFFLRDWLPEGDEARNQALIGAIGASDPLQLDGLGGGSTLNSKVAIVSKSSQPDCDLDYLFAQVGVGHQSVDTRPNCGNMLSTPAHASTSPSVPQAAKSLTRVMPASTVWRAPPPRCC
;
A
#
# COMPACT_ATOMS: atom_id res chain seq x y z
N MET A 1 9.20 17.98 12.88
CA MET A 1 9.42 18.19 11.44
C MET A 1 8.30 17.47 10.70
N THR A 2 7.67 18.10 9.73
CA THR A 2 6.62 17.48 8.91
C THR A 2 7.27 16.89 7.67
N LEU A 3 7.08 15.59 7.44
CA LEU A 3 7.56 14.90 6.24
C LEU A 3 6.44 14.90 5.19
N SER A 4 6.73 15.39 3.98
CA SER A 4 5.80 15.30 2.85
C SER A 4 6.12 14.06 2.03
N ILE A 5 5.15 13.14 1.94
CA ILE A 5 5.28 11.90 1.19
C ILE A 5 4.19 11.88 0.11
N PRO A 6 4.54 11.85 -1.18
CA PRO A 6 3.53 11.76 -2.23
C PRO A 6 2.79 10.43 -2.13
N CYS A 7 1.50 10.44 -2.44
CA CYS A 7 0.69 9.24 -2.50
C CYS A 7 -0.45 9.41 -3.49
N VAL A 8 -1.04 8.29 -3.89
CA VAL A 8 -2.29 8.28 -4.66
C VAL A 8 -3.39 7.71 -3.78
N LEU A 9 -4.40 8.51 -3.46
CA LEU A 9 -5.58 8.03 -2.74
C LEU A 9 -6.56 7.42 -3.74
N MET A 10 -6.88 6.13 -3.56
CA MET A 10 -7.74 5.41 -4.50
C MET A 10 -8.75 4.53 -3.79
N ARG A 11 -9.88 4.28 -4.46
CA ARG A 11 -10.77 3.17 -4.16
C ARG A 11 -10.30 1.94 -4.94
N ALA A 12 -10.17 0.81 -4.27
CA ALA A 12 -9.73 -0.46 -4.83
C ALA A 12 -10.69 -1.57 -4.36
N GLY A 13 -11.49 -2.12 -5.27
CA GLY A 13 -12.65 -2.95 -4.90
C GLY A 13 -13.61 -2.20 -3.95
N THR A 14 -13.97 -2.82 -2.83
CA THR A 14 -14.78 -2.18 -1.76
C THR A 14 -13.94 -1.51 -0.67
N SER A 15 -12.62 -1.40 -0.86
CA SER A 15 -11.68 -0.75 0.06
C SER A 15 -11.25 0.62 -0.44
N ARG A 16 -10.76 1.48 0.47
CA ARG A 16 -10.13 2.77 0.14
C ARG A 16 -8.86 2.96 0.96
N GLY A 17 -7.84 3.52 0.34
CA GLY A 17 -6.59 3.82 1.05
C GLY A 17 -5.53 4.47 0.16
N PRO A 18 -4.50 5.08 0.75
CA PRO A 18 -3.37 5.59 0.01
C PRO A 18 -2.49 4.46 -0.55
N PHE A 19 -1.98 4.71 -1.75
CA PHE A 19 -0.94 3.93 -2.40
C PHE A 19 0.34 4.76 -2.41
N PHE A 20 1.43 4.18 -1.93
CA PHE A 20 2.76 4.80 -1.90
C PHE A 20 3.72 4.03 -2.78
N LEU A 21 4.66 4.73 -3.42
CA LEU A 21 5.86 4.10 -3.95
C LEU A 21 6.81 3.77 -2.79
N ARG A 22 7.44 2.59 -2.84
CA ARG A 22 8.39 2.18 -1.79
C ARG A 22 9.51 3.20 -1.59
N ASP A 23 10.01 3.76 -2.68
CA ASP A 23 11.13 4.71 -2.71
C ASP A 23 10.78 6.08 -2.10
N TRP A 24 9.51 6.39 -1.92
CA TRP A 24 9.07 7.63 -1.26
C TRP A 24 8.95 7.50 0.26
N LEU A 25 8.90 6.27 0.77
CA LEU A 25 8.76 6.00 2.18
C LEU A 25 10.16 5.86 2.84
N PRO A 26 10.29 6.21 4.13
CA PRO A 26 11.52 5.99 4.87
C PRO A 26 12.02 4.54 4.78
N GLU A 27 13.35 4.40 4.83
CA GLU A 27 14.01 3.10 4.95
C GLU A 27 13.81 2.50 6.34
N GLY A 28 13.72 1.17 6.41
CA GLY A 28 13.45 0.43 7.65
C GLY A 28 11.96 0.31 7.98
N ASP A 29 11.59 -0.83 8.57
CA ASP A 29 10.20 -1.15 8.89
C ASP A 29 9.60 -0.19 9.91
N GLU A 30 10.36 0.19 10.95
CA GLU A 30 9.87 1.08 12.00
C GLU A 30 9.58 2.49 11.47
N ALA A 31 10.55 3.10 10.78
CA ALA A 31 10.37 4.45 10.22
C ALA A 31 9.26 4.49 9.16
N ARG A 32 9.14 3.44 8.34
CA ARG A 32 8.01 3.27 7.43
C ARG A 32 6.70 3.21 8.21
N ASN A 33 6.60 2.36 9.23
CA ASN A 33 5.37 2.17 10.00
C ASN A 33 4.92 3.47 10.69
N GLN A 34 5.87 4.24 11.25
CA GLN A 34 5.58 5.56 11.84
C GLN A 34 5.05 6.54 10.79
N ALA A 35 5.63 6.56 9.59
CA ALA A 35 5.11 7.37 8.49
C ALA A 35 3.68 6.96 8.09
N LEU A 36 3.37 5.65 8.06
CA LEU A 36 2.02 5.17 7.74
C LEU A 36 1.00 5.52 8.84
N ILE A 37 1.40 5.39 10.11
CA ILE A 37 0.58 5.76 11.28
C ILE A 37 0.18 7.24 11.18
N GLY A 38 1.16 8.11 10.92
CA GLY A 38 0.92 9.54 10.75
C GLY A 38 0.07 9.86 9.51
N ALA A 39 0.34 9.22 8.37
CA ALA A 39 -0.42 9.48 7.14
C ALA A 39 -1.90 9.06 7.26
N ILE A 40 -2.18 8.00 8.01
CA ILE A 40 -3.55 7.49 8.21
C ILE A 40 -4.27 8.20 9.35
N GLY A 41 -3.57 8.77 10.33
CA GLY A 41 -4.18 9.32 11.54
C GLY A 41 -4.55 8.22 12.55
N ALA A 42 -3.72 7.17 12.66
CA ALA A 42 -4.09 5.94 13.36
C ALA A 42 -4.39 6.10 14.86
N SER A 43 -3.83 7.14 15.50
CA SER A 43 -4.04 7.43 16.92
C SER A 43 -5.45 7.96 17.22
N ASP A 44 -6.13 8.54 16.24
CA ASP A 44 -7.51 9.01 16.35
C ASP A 44 -8.48 7.89 15.94
N PRO A 45 -9.44 7.48 16.80
CA PRO A 45 -10.50 6.53 16.41
C PRO A 45 -11.31 6.97 15.19
N LEU A 46 -11.44 8.27 14.96
CA LEU A 46 -12.13 8.83 13.80
C LEU A 46 -11.19 9.12 12.61
N GLN A 47 -9.88 9.11 12.84
CA GLN A 47 -8.83 9.37 11.85
C GLN A 47 -9.01 10.73 11.13
N LEU A 48 -9.47 11.76 11.85
CA LEU A 48 -9.79 13.07 11.28
C LEU A 48 -8.55 13.86 10.84
N ASP A 49 -7.40 13.54 11.42
CA ASP A 49 -6.10 14.17 11.15
C ASP A 49 -5.27 13.44 10.08
N GLY A 50 -5.86 12.45 9.39
CA GLY A 50 -5.18 11.66 8.37
C GLY A 50 -6.08 11.22 7.21
N LEU A 51 -5.55 10.33 6.38
CA LEU A 51 -6.22 9.80 5.18
C LEU A 51 -7.17 8.63 5.48
N GLY A 52 -7.23 8.20 6.74
CA GLY A 52 -8.11 7.16 7.22
C GLY A 52 -9.61 7.51 7.09
N GLY A 53 -10.46 6.65 7.62
CA GLY A 53 -11.90 6.87 7.60
C GLY A 53 -12.62 6.22 8.76
N GLY A 54 -11.95 6.07 9.91
CA GLY A 54 -12.51 5.54 11.16
C GLY A 54 -12.96 4.07 11.10
N SER A 55 -12.58 3.32 10.06
CA SER A 55 -12.96 1.92 9.89
C SER A 55 -11.86 1.10 9.24
N THR A 56 -11.87 -0.21 9.49
CA THR A 56 -10.87 -1.14 8.94
C THR A 56 -10.90 -1.22 7.41
N LEU A 57 -12.02 -0.88 6.77
CA LEU A 57 -12.16 -0.80 5.31
C LEU A 57 -11.42 0.40 4.70
N ASN A 58 -11.27 1.47 5.48
CA ASN A 58 -10.70 2.76 5.06
C ASN A 58 -9.39 3.10 5.79
N SER A 59 -8.84 2.17 6.57
CA SER A 59 -7.55 2.27 7.28
C SER A 59 -6.55 1.28 6.68
N LYS A 60 -6.32 1.41 5.38
CA LYS A 60 -5.57 0.46 4.56
C LYS A 60 -4.51 1.20 3.76
N VAL A 61 -3.33 0.63 3.65
CA VAL A 61 -2.24 1.18 2.84
C VAL A 61 -1.74 0.11 1.88
N ALA A 62 -1.45 0.54 0.65
CA ALA A 62 -0.73 -0.25 -0.33
C ALA A 62 0.63 0.41 -0.60
N ILE A 63 1.67 -0.41 -0.66
CA ILE A 63 3.02 0.03 -1.02
C ILE A 63 3.43 -0.73 -2.27
N VAL A 64 3.91 -0.02 -3.27
CA VAL A 64 4.21 -0.57 -4.59
C VAL A 64 5.64 -0.21 -4.99
N SER A 65 6.34 -1.14 -5.62
CA SER A 65 7.62 -0.90 -6.29
C SER A 65 7.71 -1.69 -7.58
N LYS A 66 8.68 -1.37 -8.42
CA LYS A 66 9.03 -2.26 -9.54
C LYS A 66 9.54 -3.59 -8.98
N SER A 67 9.09 -4.71 -9.55
CA SER A 67 9.58 -6.02 -9.14
C SER A 67 10.98 -6.26 -9.68
N SER A 68 11.79 -6.98 -8.90
CA SER A 68 13.06 -7.56 -9.37
C SER A 68 12.89 -8.95 -10.01
N GLN A 69 11.68 -9.50 -9.95
CA GLN A 69 11.40 -10.87 -10.38
C GLN A 69 11.02 -10.90 -11.87
N PRO A 70 11.57 -11.85 -12.66
CA PRO A 70 11.43 -11.83 -14.12
C PRO A 70 9.98 -11.98 -14.60
N ASP A 71 9.13 -12.64 -13.81
CA ASP A 71 7.72 -12.89 -14.17
C ASP A 71 6.74 -11.88 -13.55
N CYS A 72 7.23 -10.81 -12.94
CA CYS A 72 6.43 -9.80 -12.25
C CYS A 72 6.75 -8.39 -12.72
N ASP A 73 5.72 -7.56 -12.88
CA ASP A 73 5.90 -6.14 -13.18
C ASP A 73 6.10 -5.34 -11.88
N LEU A 74 5.37 -5.67 -10.81
CA LEU A 74 5.34 -4.91 -9.56
C LEU A 74 5.45 -5.80 -8.32
N ASP A 75 6.15 -5.30 -7.30
CA ASP A 75 6.05 -5.80 -5.93
C ASP A 75 4.99 -4.99 -5.19
N TYR A 76 4.23 -5.67 -4.35
CA TYR A 76 3.10 -5.12 -3.61
C TYR A 76 3.16 -5.55 -2.16
N LEU A 77 3.08 -4.58 -1.24
CA LEU A 77 2.93 -4.84 0.19
C LEU A 77 1.65 -4.18 0.70
N PHE A 78 0.79 -4.99 1.32
CA PHE A 78 -0.37 -4.50 2.04
C PHE A 78 0.00 -4.20 3.49
N ALA A 79 -0.49 -3.08 4.01
CA ALA A 79 -0.41 -2.73 5.41
C ALA A 79 -1.80 -2.36 5.94
N GLN A 80 -2.29 -3.13 6.91
CA GLN A 80 -3.46 -2.77 7.69
C GLN A 80 -2.99 -1.85 8.83
N VAL A 81 -3.50 -0.62 8.87
CA VAL A 81 -3.16 0.33 9.93
C VAL A 81 -4.28 0.34 10.97
N GLY A 82 -3.90 0.41 12.24
CA GLY A 82 -4.82 0.47 13.37
C GLY A 82 -5.77 1.66 13.30
N VAL A 83 -6.94 1.52 13.93
CA VAL A 83 -7.92 2.59 14.11
C VAL A 83 -7.98 2.89 15.61
N GLY A 84 -7.68 4.13 16.01
CA GLY A 84 -7.58 4.53 17.42
C GLY A 84 -6.38 3.94 18.19
N HIS A 85 -5.42 3.32 17.50
CA HIS A 85 -4.19 2.81 18.10
C HIS A 85 -3.06 2.72 17.07
N GLN A 86 -1.83 2.98 17.54
CA GLN A 86 -0.62 3.06 16.71
C GLN A 86 -0.09 1.66 16.37
N SER A 87 -0.68 1.02 15.37
CA SER A 87 -0.24 -0.31 14.90
C SER A 87 -0.24 -0.40 13.37
N VAL A 88 0.64 -1.25 12.85
CA VAL A 88 0.72 -1.60 11.43
C VAL A 88 0.91 -3.10 11.32
N ASP A 89 0.02 -3.78 10.59
CA ASP A 89 0.14 -5.21 10.28
C ASP A 89 0.35 -5.42 8.78
N THR A 90 1.53 -5.94 8.42
CA THR A 90 1.96 -6.23 7.05
C THR A 90 1.89 -7.71 6.68
N ARG A 91 1.46 -8.58 7.61
CA ARG A 91 1.32 -10.01 7.39
C ARG A 91 0.15 -10.38 6.47
N PRO A 92 -1.04 -9.73 6.54
CA PRO A 92 -2.14 -10.10 5.66
C PRO A 92 -1.91 -9.61 4.24
N ASN A 93 -2.77 -10.10 3.34
CA ASN A 93 -2.95 -9.52 2.02
C ASN A 93 -4.40 -9.02 1.88
N CYS A 94 -4.67 -8.14 0.91
CA CYS A 94 -6.00 -7.62 0.66
C CYS A 94 -6.32 -7.65 -0.83
N GLY A 95 -7.13 -8.62 -1.26
CA GLY A 95 -7.54 -8.79 -2.66
C GLY A 95 -8.18 -7.55 -3.27
N ASN A 96 -8.94 -6.79 -2.47
CA ASN A 96 -9.50 -5.50 -2.88
C ASN A 96 -8.41 -4.49 -3.28
N MET A 97 -7.40 -4.32 -2.44
CA MET A 97 -6.31 -3.36 -2.67
C MET A 97 -5.37 -3.81 -3.80
N LEU A 98 -5.29 -5.12 -4.06
CA LEU A 98 -4.57 -5.71 -5.19
C LEU A 98 -5.21 -5.44 -6.56
N SER A 99 -6.44 -4.92 -6.63
CA SER A 99 -7.13 -4.72 -7.91
C SER A 99 -6.66 -3.50 -8.70
N THR A 100 -5.96 -2.55 -8.09
CA THR A 100 -5.54 -1.28 -8.72
C THR A 100 -4.05 -0.87 -8.61
N PRO A 101 -3.09 -1.70 -8.17
CA PRO A 101 -1.71 -1.27 -7.92
C PRO A 101 -1.01 -0.73 -9.18
N ALA A 102 -1.35 -1.25 -10.36
CA ALA A 102 -0.80 -0.77 -11.63
C ALA A 102 -1.08 0.72 -11.87
N HIS A 103 -2.32 1.17 -11.60
CA HIS A 103 -2.73 2.56 -11.77
C HIS A 103 -2.04 3.50 -10.78
N ALA A 104 -1.71 2.99 -9.58
CA ALA A 104 -1.00 3.77 -8.57
C ALA A 104 0.53 3.81 -8.78
N SER A 105 1.09 2.85 -9.53
CA SER A 105 2.54 2.74 -9.77
C SER A 105 3.08 3.80 -10.75
N THR A 106 2.20 4.48 -11.48
CA THR A 106 2.55 5.51 -12.45
C THR A 106 2.51 6.90 -11.83
N SER A 107 3.49 7.73 -12.15
CA SER A 107 3.43 9.16 -11.85
C SER A 107 2.16 9.77 -12.47
N PRO A 108 1.45 10.68 -11.76
CA PRO A 108 0.18 11.26 -12.21
C PRO A 108 0.25 12.05 -13.53
N SER A 109 1.45 12.29 -14.07
CA SER A 109 1.71 13.01 -15.31
C SER A 109 1.93 12.11 -16.55
N VAL A 110 1.87 10.78 -16.41
CA VAL A 110 2.16 9.85 -17.51
C VAL A 110 0.88 9.20 -18.04
N PRO A 111 0.46 9.47 -19.30
CA PRO A 111 -0.61 8.73 -19.95
C PRO A 111 -0.25 7.24 -20.03
N GLN A 112 -1.16 6.37 -19.59
CA GLN A 112 -0.90 4.94 -19.51
C GLN A 112 -0.84 4.32 -20.91
N ALA A 113 0.31 3.78 -21.31
CA ALA A 113 0.36 2.76 -22.35
C ALA A 113 -0.16 1.46 -21.71
N ALA A 114 -1.42 1.13 -21.96
CA ALA A 114 -2.08 -0.01 -21.35
C ALA A 114 -1.44 -1.31 -21.83
N LYS A 115 -0.55 -1.89 -21.01
CA LYS A 115 -0.42 -3.35 -21.01
C LYS A 115 -1.77 -3.92 -20.58
N SER A 116 -2.29 -4.91 -21.29
CA SER A 116 -3.57 -5.56 -20.97
C SER A 116 -3.52 -6.39 -19.67
N LEU A 117 -2.31 -6.69 -19.18
CA LEU A 117 -2.05 -7.46 -17.97
C LEU A 117 -0.88 -6.83 -17.20
N THR A 118 -1.03 -6.68 -15.88
CA THR A 118 0.08 -6.34 -14.96
C THR A 118 0.20 -7.47 -13.94
N ARG A 119 1.37 -8.09 -13.86
CA ARG A 119 1.63 -9.19 -12.93
C ARG A 119 2.18 -8.64 -11.62
N VAL A 120 1.57 -9.00 -10.50
CA VAL A 120 1.88 -8.41 -9.19
C VAL A 120 2.34 -9.47 -8.20
N MET A 121 3.50 -9.26 -7.57
CA MET A 121 4.00 -10.09 -6.48
C MET A 121 3.55 -9.54 -5.13
N PRO A 122 2.73 -10.26 -4.34
CA PRO A 122 2.39 -9.83 -3.00
C PRO A 122 3.48 -10.25 -1.99
N ALA A 123 4.05 -9.28 -1.29
CA ALA A 123 5.13 -9.44 -0.33
C ALA A 123 4.73 -10.26 0.92
N SER A 124 3.45 -10.25 1.32
CA SER A 124 2.94 -11.11 2.40
C SER A 124 2.93 -12.61 2.06
N THR A 125 3.19 -12.94 0.80
CA THR A 125 3.29 -14.33 0.30
C THR A 125 4.73 -14.84 0.25
N VAL A 126 5.74 -14.00 0.54
CA VAL A 126 7.17 -14.36 0.48
C VAL A 126 7.57 -15.46 1.47
N TRP A 127 6.77 -15.65 2.53
CA TRP A 127 7.03 -16.63 3.60
C TRP A 127 6.16 -17.89 3.54
N ARG A 128 5.33 -18.08 2.49
CA ARG A 128 4.49 -19.28 2.34
C ARG A 128 5.04 -20.17 1.24
N ALA A 129 5.15 -21.48 1.51
CA ALA A 129 5.41 -22.49 0.48
C ALA A 129 4.08 -22.88 -0.20
N PRO A 130 4.05 -23.13 -1.52
CA PRO A 130 5.13 -22.97 -2.51
C PRO A 130 5.52 -21.49 -2.75
N PRO A 131 6.71 -21.19 -3.32
CA PRO A 131 7.20 -19.82 -3.45
C PRO A 131 6.16 -18.88 -4.08
N PRO A 132 6.13 -17.60 -3.67
CA PRO A 132 5.13 -16.63 -4.11
C PRO A 132 5.08 -16.59 -5.64
N ARG A 133 3.92 -16.87 -6.22
CA ARG A 133 3.68 -16.70 -7.66
C ARG A 133 3.16 -15.29 -7.92
N CYS A 134 3.54 -14.72 -9.05
CA CYS A 134 2.89 -13.51 -9.53
C CYS A 134 1.40 -13.77 -9.74
N CYS A 135 0.58 -12.84 -9.25
CA CYS A 135 -0.85 -12.79 -9.47
C CYS A 135 -1.16 -12.07 -10.79
#